data_AF-I3T9Q7-F1
#
_entry.id   AF-I3T9Q7-F1
#
_cell.length_a   1.000
_cell.length_b   1.000
_cell.length_c   1.000
_cell.angle_alpha   90.00
_cell.angle_beta   90.00
_cell.angle_gamma   90.00
#
_symmetry.space_group_name_H-M   'P 1'
#
loop_
_entity.id
_entity.type
_entity.pdbx_description
1 polymer ?
#
loop_
_entity_poly.entity_id
_entity_poly.type
_entity_poly.pdbx_seq_one_letter_code
_entity_poly.pdbx_strand_id
1 'polypeptide(L)'
;MESSYLTVDFFRRLPQEVEKAGGPATPNVDRYAEGHFRRIASNVSSYIGLVADTLRNTIPKAVVFCQVRQAKQSLLNHFYTQIGKKEGKQLSEMLDEDPALMERRQQCAKRLELYKAARDEIDSVSWVR
;
A
#
# COMPACT_ATOMS: atom_id res chain seq x y z
N MET A 1 6.85 15.57 -0.07
CA MET A 1 7.76 14.43 -0.27
C MET A 1 9.12 14.93 0.17
N GLU A 2 9.57 14.59 1.39
CA GLU A 2 10.89 15.01 1.83
C GLU A 2 11.94 14.35 0.93
N SER A 3 12.71 15.17 0.25
CA SER A 3 13.76 14.75 -0.66
C SER A 3 15.00 14.35 0.13
N SER A 4 15.35 13.07 0.10
CA SER A 4 16.58 12.54 0.70
C SER A 4 17.75 12.81 -0.25
N TYR A 5 18.19 14.06 -0.34
CA TYR A 5 19.35 14.40 -1.15
C TYR A 5 20.65 14.04 -0.43
N LEU A 6 21.70 13.75 -1.21
CA LEU A 6 23.05 13.63 -0.70
C LEU A 6 23.46 14.99 -0.11
N THR A 7 23.58 15.08 1.21
CA THR A 7 23.95 16.33 1.89
C THR A 7 25.45 16.39 2.17
N VAL A 8 25.96 17.60 2.38
CA VAL A 8 27.36 17.84 2.76
C VAL A 8 27.73 17.08 4.05
N ASP A 9 26.75 16.81 4.92
CA ASP A 9 26.95 16.06 6.15
C ASP A 9 27.36 14.60 5.93
N PHE A 10 26.99 13.98 4.81
CA PHE A 10 27.47 12.65 4.45
C PHE A 10 28.99 12.65 4.27
N PHE A 11 29.51 13.63 3.52
CA PHE A 11 30.95 13.73 3.23
C PHE A 11 31.77 14.10 4.46
N ARG A 12 31.20 14.88 5.40
CA ARG A 12 31.84 15.19 6.69
C ARG A 12 31.96 13.97 7.62
N ARG A 13 31.10 12.96 7.44
CA ARG A 13 31.11 11.72 8.22
C ARG A 13 32.02 10.64 7.64
N LEU A 14 32.51 10.82 6.40
CA LEU A 14 33.50 9.91 5.82
C LEU A 14 34.82 10.03 6.58
N PRO A 15 35.56 8.92 6.76
CA PRO A 15 36.87 8.95 7.42
C PRO A 15 37.81 9.95 6.74
N GLN A 16 38.17 11.04 7.44
CA GLN A 16 39.29 11.92 7.10
C GLN A 16 40.48 11.47 7.94
N GLU A 17 41.54 10.96 7.30
CA GLU A 17 42.80 10.80 8.01
C GLU A 17 43.42 12.19 8.23
N VAL A 18 43.72 12.50 9.48
CA VAL A 18 44.77 13.46 9.84
C VAL A 18 46.07 12.71 9.61
N GLU A 19 46.85 13.11 8.60
CA GLU A 19 48.22 12.62 8.44
C GLU A 19 49.00 12.91 9.74
N LYS A 20 49.17 11.89 10.59
CA LYS A 20 50.22 11.93 11.60
C LYS A 20 51.54 11.76 10.86
N ALA A 21 52.13 12.88 10.45
CA ALA A 21 53.49 12.96 9.97
C ALA A 21 54.43 12.35 11.03
N GLY A 22 54.97 11.16 10.73
CA GLY A 22 55.76 10.39 11.67
C GLY A 22 56.87 9.60 10.98
N GLY A 23 58.03 10.27 10.82
CA GLY A 23 59.36 9.64 10.71
C GLY A 23 59.83 9.17 9.31
N PRO A 24 61.13 9.32 8.97
CA PRO A 24 61.64 9.03 7.65
C PRO A 24 62.07 7.55 7.53
N ALA A 25 61.29 6.72 6.82
CA ALA A 25 61.78 5.45 6.31
C ALA A 25 60.96 4.91 5.12
N THR A 26 61.59 4.93 3.94
CA THR A 26 61.29 4.19 2.68
C THR A 26 60.03 4.57 1.86
N PRO A 27 60.16 4.85 0.55
CA PRO A 27 59.03 5.13 -0.33
C PRO A 27 58.38 3.80 -0.74
N ASN A 28 57.56 3.23 0.13
CA ASN A 28 56.87 1.98 -0.15
C ASN A 28 55.57 2.29 -0.93
N VAL A 29 55.70 2.55 -2.23
CA VAL A 29 54.62 2.92 -3.17
C VAL A 29 53.41 1.98 -3.05
N ASP A 30 53.65 0.68 -2.79
CA ASP A 30 52.59 -0.33 -2.62
C ASP A 30 51.77 -0.15 -1.34
N ARG A 31 52.35 0.35 -0.24
CA ARG A 31 51.60 0.62 1.00
C ARG A 31 50.69 1.83 0.85
N TYR A 32 51.15 2.84 0.11
CA TYR A 32 50.32 3.99 -0.23
C TYR A 32 49.18 3.59 -1.17
N ALA A 33 49.45 2.81 -2.22
CA ALA A 33 48.43 2.32 -3.15
C ALA A 33 47.34 1.49 -2.44
N GLU A 34 47.74 0.57 -1.57
CA GLU A 34 46.82 -0.26 -0.78
C GLU A 34 45.95 0.58 0.18
N GLY A 35 46.52 1.60 0.84
CA GLY A 35 45.76 2.55 1.66
C GLY A 35 44.74 3.34 0.84
N HIS A 36 45.11 3.78 -0.37
CA HIS A 36 44.22 4.46 -1.30
C HIS A 36 43.05 3.56 -1.75
N PHE A 37 43.30 2.31 -2.12
CA PHE A 37 42.25 1.38 -2.53
C PHE A 37 41.29 1.04 -1.39
N ARG A 38 41.79 0.85 -0.15
CA ARG A 38 40.92 0.67 1.03
C ARG A 38 40.03 1.88 1.30
N ARG A 39 40.55 3.10 1.10
CA ARG A 39 39.77 4.33 1.24
C ARG A 39 38.64 4.40 0.21
N ILE A 40 38.95 4.08 -1.05
CA ILE A 40 37.95 4.01 -2.11
C ILE A 40 36.87 2.99 -1.75
N ALA A 41 37.26 1.79 -1.31
CA ALA A 41 36.33 0.76 -0.89
C ALA A 41 35.40 1.22 0.26
N SER A 42 35.96 1.85 1.30
CA SER A 42 35.18 2.37 2.44
C SER A 42 34.20 3.48 2.03
N ASN A 43 34.63 4.38 1.15
CA ASN A 43 33.78 5.46 0.66
C ASN A 43 32.62 4.92 -0.20
N VAL A 44 32.92 3.99 -1.11
CA VAL A 44 31.91 3.34 -1.96
C VAL A 44 30.91 2.57 -1.09
N SER A 45 31.38 1.81 -0.10
CA SER A 45 30.51 1.10 0.83
C SER A 45 29.58 2.04 1.60
N SER A 46 30.10 3.19 2.05
CA SER A 46 29.30 4.19 2.76
C SER A 46 28.22 4.81 1.86
N TYR A 47 28.56 5.06 0.58
CA TYR A 47 27.61 5.60 -0.40
C TYR A 47 26.51 4.59 -0.72
N ILE A 48 26.85 3.31 -0.91
CA ILE A 48 25.88 2.24 -1.12
C ILE A 48 24.90 2.16 0.05
N GLY A 49 25.38 2.25 1.29
CA GLY A 49 24.54 2.28 2.49
C GLY A 49 23.53 3.43 2.47
N LEU A 50 23.99 4.65 2.16
CA LEU A 50 23.10 5.82 2.07
C LEU A 50 22.04 5.67 0.97
N VAL A 51 22.44 5.16 -0.21
CA VAL A 51 21.50 4.93 -1.31
C VAL A 51 20.46 3.89 -0.92
N ALA A 52 20.87 2.79 -0.26
CA ALA A 52 19.96 1.76 0.22
C ALA A 52 18.93 2.32 1.23
N ASP A 53 19.38 3.13 2.21
CA ASP A 53 18.50 3.78 3.18
C ASP A 53 17.52 4.76 2.50
N THR A 54 17.98 5.46 1.47
CA THR A 54 17.13 6.35 0.67
C THR A 54 16.06 5.55 -0.07
N LEU A 55 16.45 4.49 -0.78
CA LEU A 55 15.55 3.61 -1.52
C LEU A 55 14.52 2.95 -0.61
N ARG A 56 14.92 2.53 0.61
CA ARG A 56 14.02 1.94 1.61
C ARG A 56 12.83 2.85 1.93
N ASN A 57 13.04 4.16 1.88
CA ASN A 57 12.00 5.14 2.17
C ASN A 57 11.26 5.63 0.93
N THR A 58 11.94 5.75 -0.22
CA THR A 58 11.35 6.32 -1.45
C THR A 58 10.56 5.30 -2.26
N ILE A 59 10.99 4.03 -2.31
CA ILE A 59 10.29 2.99 -3.07
C ILE A 59 8.85 2.77 -2.54
N PRO A 60 8.61 2.56 -1.23
CA PRO A 60 7.24 2.40 -0.74
C PRO A 60 6.37 3.64 -1.01
N LYS A 61 6.93 4.84 -0.89
CA LYS A 61 6.23 6.10 -1.21
C LYS A 61 5.83 6.17 -2.68
N ALA A 62 6.73 5.77 -3.59
CA ALA A 62 6.45 5.72 -5.01
C ALA A 62 5.37 4.67 -5.33
N VAL A 63 5.44 3.48 -4.73
CA VAL A 63 4.42 2.43 -4.89
C VAL A 63 3.06 2.92 -4.41
N VAL A 64 2.97 3.52 -3.23
CA VAL A 64 1.70 4.05 -2.71
C VAL A 64 1.16 5.16 -3.59
N PHE A 65 2.02 6.08 -4.06
CA PHE A 65 1.60 7.20 -4.89
C PHE A 65 1.13 6.74 -6.28
N CYS A 66 1.90 5.89 -6.95
CA CYS A 66 1.63 5.49 -8.33
C CYS A 66 0.61 4.36 -8.41
N GLN A 67 0.62 3.40 -7.49
CA GLN A 67 -0.26 2.24 -7.58
C GLN A 67 -1.49 2.40 -6.70
N VAL A 68 -1.31 2.58 -5.39
CA VAL A 68 -2.45 2.54 -4.44
C VAL A 68 -3.36 3.75 -4.62
N ARG A 69 -2.79 4.95 -4.65
CA ARG A 69 -3.56 6.19 -4.79
C ARG A 69 -4.21 6.28 -6.18
N GLN A 70 -3.49 5.89 -7.23
CA GLN A 70 -4.05 5.86 -8.58
C GLN A 70 -5.18 4.84 -8.69
N ALA A 71 -4.99 3.61 -8.20
CA ALA A 71 -6.01 2.56 -8.21
C ALA A 71 -7.27 3.00 -7.45
N LYS A 72 -7.11 3.62 -6.28
CA LYS A 72 -8.24 4.20 -5.52
C LYS A 72 -9.00 5.23 -6.35
N GLN A 73 -8.29 6.15 -7.02
CA GLN A 73 -8.91 7.19 -7.82
C GLN A 73 -9.58 6.64 -9.08
N SER A 74 -8.95 5.65 -9.73
CA SER A 74 -9.45 5.07 -10.98
C SER A 74 -10.57 4.05 -10.77
N LEU A 75 -10.65 3.40 -9.60
CA LEU A 75 -11.59 2.31 -9.34
C LEU A 75 -13.05 2.75 -9.56
N LEU A 76 -13.47 3.83 -8.92
CA LEU A 76 -14.86 4.32 -9.05
C LEU A 76 -15.13 4.82 -10.47
N ASN A 77 -14.20 5.55 -11.06
CA ASN A 77 -14.32 6.02 -12.44
C ASN A 77 -14.48 4.84 -13.42
N HIS A 78 -13.67 3.79 -13.24
CA HIS A 78 -13.76 2.58 -14.05
C HIS A 78 -15.09 1.87 -13.82
N PHE A 79 -15.52 1.71 -12.57
CA PHE A 79 -16.80 1.11 -12.21
C PHE A 79 -17.97 1.83 -12.88
N TYR A 80 -18.07 3.16 -12.73
CA TYR A 80 -19.14 3.95 -13.36
C TYR A 80 -19.11 3.86 -14.88
N THR A 81 -17.91 3.89 -15.48
CA THR A 81 -17.76 3.77 -16.93
C THR A 81 -18.19 2.39 -17.42
N GLN A 82 -17.90 1.32 -16.69
CA GLN A 82 -18.29 -0.05 -17.06
C GLN A 82 -19.79 -0.26 -16.90
N ILE A 83 -20.36 0.16 -15.78
CA ILE A 83 -21.81 0.03 -15.52
C ILE A 83 -22.62 0.90 -16.49
N GLY A 84 -22.19 2.14 -16.75
CA GLY A 84 -22.88 3.04 -17.68
C GLY A 84 -22.87 2.59 -19.14
N LYS A 85 -21.97 1.69 -19.52
CA LYS A 85 -21.93 1.08 -20.86
C LYS A 85 -22.84 -0.16 -21.01
N LYS A 86 -23.35 -0.71 -19.91
CA LYS A 86 -24.16 -1.93 -19.94
C LYS A 86 -25.60 -1.60 -20.30
N GLU A 87 -26.16 -2.39 -21.20
CA GLU A 87 -27.58 -2.32 -21.55
C GLU A 87 -28.46 -2.95 -20.47
N GLY A 88 -29.76 -2.63 -20.48
CA GLY A 88 -30.72 -3.09 -19.46
C GLY A 88 -30.75 -4.61 -19.26
N LYS A 89 -30.56 -5.40 -20.32
CA LYS A 89 -30.51 -6.87 -20.22
C LYS A 89 -29.28 -7.36 -19.44
N GLN A 90 -28.10 -6.81 -19.75
CA GLN A 90 -26.85 -7.16 -19.06
C GLN A 90 -26.85 -6.70 -17.60
N LEU A 91 -27.50 -5.57 -17.32
CA LEU A 91 -27.70 -5.11 -15.95
C LEU A 91 -28.65 -6.04 -15.19
N SER A 92 -29.74 -6.49 -15.81
CA SER A 92 -30.67 -7.46 -15.21
C SER A 92 -29.94 -8.75 -14.83
N GLU A 93 -29.16 -9.32 -15.75
CA GLU A 93 -28.39 -10.55 -15.50
C GLU A 93 -27.38 -10.39 -14.33
N MET A 94 -26.79 -9.21 -14.16
CA MET A 94 -25.90 -8.93 -13.03
C MET A 94 -26.63 -8.76 -11.69
N LEU A 95 -27.92 -8.42 -11.74
CA LEU A 95 -28.78 -8.21 -10.58
C LEU A 95 -29.62 -9.45 -10.23
N ASP A 96 -29.56 -10.50 -11.05
CA ASP A 96 -30.25 -11.76 -10.78
C ASP A 96 -29.74 -12.34 -9.45
N GLU A 97 -30.68 -12.56 -8.54
CA GLU A 97 -30.39 -13.12 -7.23
C GLU A 97 -30.19 -14.64 -7.30
N ASP A 98 -29.37 -15.18 -6.40
CA ASP A 98 -29.26 -16.62 -6.20
C ASP A 98 -30.64 -17.24 -5.88
N PRO A 99 -31.10 -18.27 -6.63
CA PRO A 99 -32.38 -18.92 -6.40
C PRO A 99 -32.59 -19.38 -4.95
N ALA A 100 -31.54 -19.83 -4.27
CA ALA A 100 -31.64 -20.24 -2.87
C ALA A 100 -31.93 -19.07 -1.93
N LEU A 101 -31.40 -17.87 -2.24
CA LEU A 101 -31.68 -16.65 -1.48
C LEU A 101 -33.09 -16.13 -1.76
N MET A 102 -33.55 -16.23 -3.02
CA MET A 102 -34.92 -15.90 -3.40
C MET A 102 -35.93 -16.79 -2.67
N GLU A 103 -35.71 -18.12 -2.63
CA GLU A 103 -36.60 -19.05 -1.92
C GLU A 103 -36.65 -18.73 -0.41
N ARG A 104 -35.49 -18.51 0.22
CA ARG A 104 -35.42 -18.12 1.64
C ARG A 104 -36.20 -16.83 1.91
N ARG A 105 -36.08 -15.83 1.04
CA ARG A 105 -36.84 -14.57 1.14
C ARG A 105 -38.35 -14.82 1.08
N GLN A 106 -38.81 -15.66 0.16
CA GLN A 106 -40.22 -16.02 0.03
C GLN A 106 -40.75 -16.78 1.25
N GLN A 107 -39.98 -17.74 1.78
CA GLN A 107 -40.36 -18.47 2.99
C GLN A 107 -40.47 -17.54 4.21
N CYS A 108 -39.53 -16.61 4.37
CA CYS A 108 -39.59 -15.59 5.42
C CYS A 108 -40.79 -14.66 5.26
N ALA A 109 -41.09 -14.20 4.04
CA ALA A 109 -42.26 -13.37 3.77
C ALA A 109 -43.57 -14.10 4.14
N LYS A 110 -43.70 -15.37 3.73
CA LYS A 110 -44.86 -16.20 4.07
C LYS A 110 -45.02 -16.39 5.58
N ARG A 111 -43.92 -16.67 6.29
CA ARG A 111 -43.94 -16.78 7.76
C ARG A 111 -44.35 -15.46 8.42
N LEU A 112 -43.87 -14.33 7.90
CA LEU A 112 -44.23 -13.01 8.41
C LEU A 112 -45.72 -12.72 8.23
N GLU A 113 -46.31 -13.04 7.08
CA GLU A 113 -47.74 -12.91 6.84
C GLU A 113 -48.57 -13.74 7.84
N LEU A 114 -48.16 -14.99 8.07
CA LEU A 114 -48.81 -15.85 9.05
C LEU A 114 -48.74 -15.27 10.47
N TYR A 115 -47.59 -14.73 10.87
CA TYR A 115 -47.45 -14.10 12.18
C TYR A 115 -48.26 -12.81 12.32
N LYS A 116 -48.42 -12.03 11.23
CA LYS A 116 -49.30 -10.86 11.24
C LYS A 116 -50.76 -11.25 11.40
N ALA A 117 -51.23 -12.23 10.63
CA ALA A 117 -52.60 -12.74 10.76
C ALA A 117 -52.87 -13.27 12.17
N ALA A 118 -51.97 -14.08 12.73
CA ALA A 118 -52.10 -14.58 14.10
C ALA A 118 -52.13 -13.45 15.15
N ARG A 119 -51.32 -12.39 14.95
CA ARG A 119 -51.37 -11.20 15.80
C ARG A 119 -52.73 -10.49 15.68
N ASP A 120 -53.22 -10.27 14.47
CA ASP A 120 -54.49 -9.57 14.23
C ASP A 120 -55.67 -10.34 14.85
N GLU A 121 -55.64 -11.68 14.80
CA GLU A 121 -56.60 -12.54 15.49
C GLU A 121 -56.54 -12.38 17.00
N ILE A 122 -55.34 -12.42 17.61
CA ILE A 122 -55.15 -12.19 19.06
C ILE A 122 -55.65 -10.81 19.46
N ASP A 123 -55.27 -9.78 18.71
CA ASP A 123 -55.67 -8.40 18.96
C ASP A 123 -57.21 -8.31 18.91
N SER A 124 -57.88 -8.90 17.90
CA SER A 124 -59.34 -8.87 17.76
C SER A 124 -60.10 -9.44 18.97
N VAL A 125 -59.56 -10.46 19.64
CA VAL A 125 -60.18 -11.09 20.82
C VAL A 125 -59.87 -10.32 22.10
N SER A 126 -58.69 -9.68 22.17
CA SER A 126 -58.23 -8.95 23.36
C SER A 126 -59.04 -7.69 23.67
N TRP A 127 -59.66 -7.05 22.66
CA TRP A 127 -60.45 -5.82 22.81
C TRP A 127 -61.93 -6.06 23.13
N VAL A 128 -62.38 -7.31 23.28
CA VAL A 128 -63.79 -7.69 23.57
C VAL A 128 -64.04 -7.89 25.08
N ARG A 129 -63.22 -7.30 25.95
CA ARG A 129 -63.43 -7.31 27.42
C ARG A 129 -63.51 -5.92 28.02
#